data_AF-A0A2H5QQP9-F1
#
_entry.id   AF-A0A2H5QQP9-F1
#
_cell.length_a   1.000
_cell.length_b   1.000
_cell.length_c   1.000
_cell.angle_alpha   90.00
_cell.angle_beta   90.00
_cell.angle_gamma   90.00
#
_symmetry.space_group_name_H-M   'P 1'
#
loop_
_entity.id
_entity.type
_entity.pdbx_description
1 polymer ?
#
loop_
_entity_poly.entity_id
_entity_poly.type
_entity_poly.pdbx_seq_one_letter_code
_entity_poly.pdbx_strand_id
1 'polypeptide(L)'
;QDKSLNNILHLAGRLVPSSEVAGAALQMQREMQWFKAVENLVRPSFQEMHNASNKTPREVFTETHKELVKEGEKWMKDTAQSCTVVVSLIITVVFAAAFTVPGGNNNEGIPNFLHDVPFIVFITSDALALFSSATSLLMFLGILTSRYAEEDFLVSLPRKLIIGLLSMFFSIAAMMVAFGATIYIALSQPWKWVIIPISLLAFIPVTLFALLQFPLLVEIFLSTYRPSLCRSFKYV
;
A
#
# COMPACT_ATOMS: atom_id res chain seq x y z
N GLN A 1 23.96 21.47 -25.99
CA GLN A 1 23.83 20.08 -26.46
C GLN A 1 25.13 19.36 -26.19
N ASP A 2 25.08 18.06 -25.92
CA ASP A 2 26.28 17.22 -25.83
C ASP A 2 26.80 16.82 -27.22
N LYS A 3 27.86 15.99 -27.27
CA LYS A 3 28.46 15.48 -28.51
C LYS A 3 27.50 14.63 -29.37
N SER A 4 26.38 14.20 -28.82
CA SER A 4 25.37 13.35 -29.47
C SER A 4 24.07 14.12 -29.74
N LEU A 5 24.12 15.46 -29.72
CA LEU A 5 22.98 16.37 -29.89
C LEU A 5 21.87 16.20 -28.84
N ASN A 6 22.15 15.55 -27.70
CA ASN A 6 21.20 15.47 -26.60
C ASN A 6 21.06 16.84 -25.94
N ASN A 7 19.81 17.22 -25.70
CA ASN A 7 19.50 18.35 -24.84
C ASN A 7 19.33 17.89 -23.37
N ILE A 8 19.11 18.83 -22.46
CA ILE A 8 19.00 18.52 -21.02
C ILE A 8 17.88 17.51 -20.70
N LEU A 9 16.79 17.51 -21.48
CA LEU A 9 15.68 16.57 -21.27
C LEU A 9 16.03 15.15 -21.74
N HIS A 10 16.80 15.00 -22.83
CA HIS A 10 17.34 13.70 -23.23
C HIS A 10 18.28 13.11 -22.17
N LEU A 11 19.09 13.96 -21.52
CA LEU A 11 19.99 13.54 -20.45
C LEU A 11 19.21 13.13 -19.20
N ALA A 12 18.16 13.87 -18.84
CA ALA A 12 17.23 13.48 -17.78
C ALA A 12 16.43 12.22 -18.11
N GLY A 13 16.29 11.90 -19.40
CA GLY A 13 15.67 10.68 -19.90
C GLY A 13 16.52 9.43 -19.74
N ARG A 14 17.79 9.53 -19.34
CA ARG A 14 18.67 8.36 -19.20
C ARG A 14 18.59 7.81 -17.78
N LEU A 15 18.32 6.51 -17.68
CA LEU A 15 18.30 5.80 -16.41
C LEU A 15 19.66 5.91 -15.69
N VAL A 16 19.63 6.37 -14.45
CA VAL A 16 20.76 6.29 -13.53
C VAL A 16 20.52 5.12 -12.57
N PRO A 17 21.34 4.06 -12.60
CA PRO A 17 21.21 2.97 -11.64
C PRO A 17 21.38 3.53 -10.22
N SER A 18 20.36 3.37 -9.38
CA SER A 18 20.41 3.74 -7.97
C SER A 18 20.04 2.52 -7.14
N SER A 19 20.93 2.11 -6.24
CA SER A 19 20.71 1.02 -5.28
C SER A 19 20.02 1.49 -3.99
N GLU A 20 19.64 2.76 -3.88
CA GLU A 20 19.18 3.38 -2.64
C GLU A 20 17.66 3.34 -2.42
N VAL A 21 16.88 2.81 -3.39
CA VAL A 21 15.41 2.83 -3.34
C VAL A 21 14.86 1.45 -3.00
N ALA A 22 13.86 1.36 -2.11
CA ALA A 22 13.38 0.09 -1.55
C ALA A 22 12.65 -0.85 -2.54
N GLY A 23 12.48 -0.45 -3.82
CA GLY A 23 11.92 -1.32 -4.86
C GLY A 23 11.91 -0.68 -6.24
N ALA A 24 11.91 -1.52 -7.29
CA ALA A 24 11.94 -1.09 -8.68
C ALA A 24 10.77 -0.17 -9.06
N ALA A 25 9.58 -0.38 -8.46
CA ALA A 25 8.42 0.48 -8.68
C ALA A 25 8.61 1.89 -8.12
N LEU A 26 9.25 2.02 -6.96
CA LEU A 26 9.57 3.31 -6.34
C LEU A 26 10.70 4.02 -7.08
N GLN A 27 11.67 3.27 -7.60
CA GLN A 27 12.70 3.82 -8.47
C GLN A 27 12.06 4.35 -9.77
N MET A 28 11.18 3.58 -10.41
CA MET A 28 10.45 4.02 -11.61
C MET A 28 9.63 5.30 -11.35
N GLN A 29 8.95 5.36 -10.20
CA GLN A 29 8.21 6.55 -9.78
C GLN A 29 9.13 7.77 -9.66
N ARG A 30 10.30 7.62 -9.03
CA ARG A 30 11.28 8.70 -8.85
C ARG A 30 11.86 9.19 -10.17
N GLU A 31 12.26 8.26 -11.05
CA GLU A 31 12.79 8.61 -12.38
C GLU A 31 11.74 9.37 -13.20
N MET A 32 10.47 8.94 -13.17
CA MET A 32 9.38 9.64 -13.86
C MET A 32 9.10 11.03 -13.25
N GLN A 33 9.18 11.18 -11.93
CA GLN A 33 9.05 12.50 -11.28
C GLN A 33 10.18 13.44 -11.67
N TRP A 34 11.41 12.93 -11.76
CA TRP A 34 12.57 13.70 -12.21
C TRP A 34 12.41 14.12 -13.67
N PHE A 35 12.02 13.18 -14.55
CA PHE A 35 11.81 13.46 -15.96
C PHE A 35 10.74 14.54 -16.15
N LYS A 36 9.56 14.41 -15.51
CA LYS A 36 8.51 15.44 -15.55
C LYS A 36 8.96 16.77 -14.94
N ALA A 37 9.81 16.76 -13.92
CA ALA A 37 10.33 18.00 -13.35
C ALA A 37 11.21 18.76 -14.36
N VAL A 38 12.11 18.06 -15.06
CA VAL A 38 12.95 18.66 -16.10
C VAL A 38 12.12 19.07 -17.32
N GLU A 39 11.14 18.26 -17.72
CA GLU A 39 10.22 18.53 -18.83
C GLU A 39 9.46 19.85 -18.64
N ASN A 40 9.03 20.13 -17.41
CA ASN A 40 8.34 21.36 -17.05
C ASN A 40 9.26 22.60 -16.94
N LEU A 41 10.58 22.41 -16.82
CA LEU A 41 11.55 23.50 -16.75
C LEU A 41 12.06 23.94 -18.12
N VAL A 42 12.00 23.06 -19.12
CA VAL A 42 12.50 23.35 -20.48
C VAL A 42 11.41 23.96 -21.38
N ARG A 43 11.81 24.66 -22.44
CA ARG A 43 10.87 25.17 -23.44
C ARG A 43 10.24 24.01 -24.23
N PRO A 44 8.98 24.13 -24.70
CA PRO A 44 8.32 23.08 -25.49
C PRO A 44 9.13 22.59 -26.69
N SER A 45 9.89 23.48 -27.34
CA SER A 45 10.76 23.12 -28.46
C SER A 45 11.82 22.06 -28.11
N PHE A 46 12.23 21.96 -26.84
CA PHE A 46 13.19 20.95 -26.38
C PHE A 46 12.55 19.57 -26.18
N GLN A 47 11.22 19.49 -26.06
CA GLN A 47 10.49 18.23 -25.92
C GLN A 47 10.35 17.51 -27.27
N GLU A 48 10.32 18.26 -28.38
CA GLU A 48 10.21 17.71 -29.74
C GLU A 48 11.55 17.62 -30.48
N MET A 49 12.65 18.12 -29.88
CA MET A 49 13.97 18.01 -30.49
C MET A 49 14.40 16.55 -30.59
N HIS A 50 14.93 16.18 -31.75
CA HIS A 50 15.55 14.88 -31.95
C HIS A 50 17.06 14.94 -31.67
N ASN A 51 17.60 13.90 -31.04
CA ASN A 51 19.04 13.72 -30.89
C ASN A 51 19.70 13.15 -32.16
N ALA A 52 21.00 12.87 -32.11
CA ALA A 52 21.74 12.30 -33.25
C ALA A 52 21.23 10.92 -33.72
N SER A 53 20.45 10.21 -32.89
CA SER A 53 19.79 8.95 -33.23
C SER A 53 18.35 9.15 -33.71
N ASN A 54 17.96 10.38 -34.00
CA ASN A 54 16.61 10.79 -34.40
C ASN A 54 15.52 10.46 -33.36
N LYS A 55 15.85 10.43 -32.07
CA LYS A 55 14.90 10.16 -30.98
C LYS A 55 14.59 11.43 -30.20
N THR A 56 13.35 11.56 -29.75
CA THR A 56 12.89 12.57 -28.80
C THR A 56 13.32 12.20 -27.37
N PRO A 57 13.31 13.16 -26.41
CA PRO A 57 13.60 12.87 -25.02
C PRO A 57 12.68 11.80 -24.41
N ARG A 58 11.39 11.79 -24.80
CA ARG A 58 10.41 10.82 -24.28
C ARG A 58 10.68 9.41 -24.80
N GLU A 59 11.04 9.28 -26.08
CA GLU A 59 11.44 7.98 -26.63
C GLU A 59 12.70 7.44 -25.95
N VAL A 60 13.69 8.30 -25.68
CA VAL A 60 14.90 7.90 -24.92
C VAL A 60 14.53 7.44 -23.49
N PHE A 61 13.62 8.14 -22.81
CA PHE A 61 13.14 7.73 -21.50
C PHE A 61 12.48 6.35 -21.53
N THR A 62 11.52 6.16 -22.45
CA THR A 62 10.79 4.88 -22.55
C THR A 62 11.70 3.71 -22.91
N GLU A 63 12.66 3.90 -23.80
CA GLU A 63 13.59 2.83 -24.16
C GLU A 63 14.53 2.45 -23.01
N THR A 64 15.06 3.45 -22.29
CA THR A 64 16.02 3.20 -21.20
C THR A 64 15.36 2.65 -19.94
N HIS A 65 14.09 2.96 -19.70
CA HIS A 65 13.34 2.54 -18.51
C HIS A 65 12.49 1.28 -18.72
N LYS A 66 12.48 0.70 -19.93
CA LYS A 66 11.64 -0.47 -20.27
C LYS A 66 11.79 -1.65 -19.31
N GLU A 67 13.02 -2.01 -18.93
CA GLU A 67 13.25 -3.12 -17.98
C GLU A 67 12.84 -2.72 -16.56
N LEU A 68 13.10 -1.46 -16.15
CA LEU A 68 12.68 -0.97 -14.83
C LEU A 68 11.15 -0.96 -14.67
N VAL A 69 10.40 -0.65 -15.74
CA VAL A 69 8.93 -0.75 -15.76
C VAL A 69 8.49 -2.19 -15.52
N LYS A 70 9.10 -3.18 -16.18
CA LYS A 70 8.78 -4.60 -15.97
C LYS A 70 9.10 -5.06 -14.56
N GLU A 71 10.26 -4.66 -14.03
CA GLU A 71 10.65 -4.98 -12.66
C GLU A 71 9.73 -4.31 -11.64
N GLY A 72 9.33 -3.05 -11.89
CA GLY A 72 8.35 -2.34 -11.08
C GLY A 72 6.96 -2.96 -11.12
N GLU A 73 6.50 -3.37 -12.31
CA GLU A 73 5.25 -4.12 -12.47
C GLU A 73 5.29 -5.42 -11.67
N LYS A 74 6.36 -6.19 -11.82
CA LYS A 74 6.55 -7.45 -11.08
C LYS A 74 6.54 -7.21 -9.58
N TRP A 75 7.33 -6.25 -9.09
CA TRP A 75 7.40 -5.91 -7.66
C TRP A 75 6.03 -5.55 -7.10
N MET A 76 5.24 -4.75 -7.83
CA MET A 76 3.89 -4.37 -7.40
C MET A 76 2.92 -5.54 -7.41
N LYS A 77 2.95 -6.39 -8.45
CA LYS A 77 2.09 -7.58 -8.54
C LYS A 77 2.42 -8.59 -7.45
N ASP A 78 3.71 -8.88 -7.23
CA ASP A 78 4.17 -9.79 -6.20
C ASP A 78 3.73 -9.30 -4.80
N THR A 79 3.94 -8.01 -4.52
CA THR A 79 3.49 -7.37 -3.27
C THR A 79 1.97 -7.46 -3.10
N ALA A 80 1.20 -7.06 -4.12
CA ALA A 80 -0.25 -7.09 -4.07
C ALA A 80 -0.80 -8.51 -3.91
N GLN A 81 -0.18 -9.51 -4.55
CA GLN A 81 -0.55 -10.91 -4.43
C GLN A 81 -0.28 -11.44 -3.01
N SER A 82 0.91 -11.18 -2.45
CA SER A 82 1.23 -11.57 -1.08
C SER A 82 0.26 -10.93 -0.08
N CYS A 83 -0.04 -9.64 -0.21
CA CYS A 83 -0.99 -8.98 0.67
C CYS A 83 -2.42 -9.47 0.46
N THR A 84 -2.83 -9.79 -0.77
CA THR A 84 -4.14 -10.38 -1.08
C THR A 84 -4.36 -11.70 -0.33
N VAL A 85 -3.34 -12.56 -0.24
CA VAL A 85 -3.42 -13.79 0.54
C VAL A 85 -3.70 -13.48 2.01
N VAL A 86 -2.95 -12.56 2.62
CA VAL A 86 -3.17 -12.18 4.03
C VAL A 86 -4.56 -11.59 4.25
N VAL A 87 -5.00 -10.69 3.37
CA VAL A 87 -6.33 -10.06 3.43
C VAL A 87 -7.45 -11.10 3.27
N SER A 88 -7.28 -12.07 2.38
CA SER A 88 -8.26 -13.14 2.19
C SER A 88 -8.42 -13.99 3.46
N LEU A 89 -7.31 -14.31 4.14
CA LEU A 89 -7.33 -15.02 5.42
C LEU A 89 -8.05 -14.19 6.50
N ILE A 90 -7.80 -12.88 6.55
CA ILE A 90 -8.50 -11.98 7.47
C ILE A 90 -10.02 -12.05 7.24
N ILE A 91 -10.46 -11.87 5.99
CA ILE A 91 -11.89 -11.93 5.61
C ILE A 91 -12.49 -13.25 6.06
N THR A 92 -11.83 -14.39 5.77
CA THR A 92 -12.34 -15.70 6.16
C THR A 92 -12.51 -15.83 7.67
N VAL A 93 -11.52 -15.39 8.45
CA VAL A 93 -11.56 -15.50 9.92
C VAL A 93 -12.64 -14.62 10.52
N VAL A 94 -12.72 -13.34 10.14
CA VAL A 94 -13.73 -12.41 10.71
C VAL A 94 -15.15 -12.76 10.23
N PHE A 95 -15.31 -13.16 8.97
CA PHE A 95 -16.59 -13.64 8.47
C PHE A 95 -17.07 -14.88 9.22
N ALA A 96 -16.19 -15.84 9.50
CA ALA A 96 -16.53 -17.00 10.32
C ALA A 96 -16.90 -16.57 11.75
N ALA A 97 -16.13 -15.66 12.37
CA ALA A 97 -16.38 -15.15 13.71
C ALA A 97 -17.75 -14.49 13.85
N ALA A 98 -18.21 -13.74 12.82
CA ALA A 98 -19.54 -13.13 12.80
C ALA A 98 -20.68 -14.16 12.96
N PHE A 99 -20.51 -15.38 12.45
CA PHE A 99 -21.50 -16.46 12.57
C PHE A 99 -21.24 -17.39 13.76
N THR A 100 -19.99 -17.50 14.23
CA THR A 100 -19.62 -18.26 15.43
C THR A 100 -19.56 -17.34 16.64
N VAL A 101 -20.72 -16.79 16.99
CA VAL A 101 -20.88 -15.73 17.99
C VAL A 101 -20.29 -16.14 19.35
N PRO A 102 -19.39 -15.34 19.95
CA PRO A 102 -18.77 -15.67 21.22
C PRO A 102 -19.81 -15.73 22.34
N GLY A 103 -19.77 -16.82 23.12
CA GLY A 103 -20.74 -17.07 24.19
C GLY A 103 -22.06 -17.72 23.74
N GLY A 104 -22.20 -17.99 22.44
CA GLY A 104 -23.33 -18.72 21.87
C GLY A 104 -24.65 -17.96 21.84
N ASN A 105 -25.67 -18.64 21.35
CA ASN A 105 -27.02 -18.09 21.17
C ASN A 105 -27.99 -18.80 22.12
N ASN A 106 -29.08 -18.11 22.45
CA ASN A 106 -30.19 -18.68 23.18
C ASN A 106 -31.06 -19.57 22.26
N ASN A 107 -32.11 -20.18 22.80
CA ASN A 107 -33.03 -21.06 22.06
C ASN A 107 -33.78 -20.36 20.91
N GLU A 108 -33.79 -19.03 20.88
CA GLU A 108 -34.42 -18.20 19.85
C GLU A 108 -33.40 -17.72 18.80
N GLY A 109 -32.12 -18.11 18.92
CA GLY A 109 -31.04 -17.71 18.03
C GLY A 109 -30.44 -16.33 18.33
N ILE A 110 -30.81 -15.71 19.45
CA ILE A 110 -30.31 -14.40 19.88
C ILE A 110 -29.00 -14.58 20.66
N PRO A 111 -27.94 -13.80 20.38
CA PRO A 111 -26.68 -13.85 21.14
C PRO A 111 -26.90 -13.67 22.65
N ASN A 112 -26.34 -14.57 23.46
CA ASN A 112 -26.51 -14.54 24.91
C ASN A 112 -25.99 -13.25 25.56
N PHE A 113 -24.97 -12.65 24.96
CA PHE A 113 -24.28 -11.45 25.44
C PHE A 113 -24.69 -10.18 24.67
N LEU A 114 -25.81 -10.17 23.94
CA LEU A 114 -26.18 -9.09 23.01
C LEU A 114 -26.10 -7.66 23.61
N HIS A 115 -26.45 -7.52 24.88
CA HIS A 115 -26.49 -6.23 25.59
C HIS A 115 -25.20 -5.90 26.35
N ASP A 116 -24.25 -6.83 26.38
CA ASP A 116 -23.02 -6.68 27.13
C ASP A 116 -22.00 -5.88 26.33
N VAL A 117 -21.30 -4.97 26.99
CA VAL A 117 -20.29 -4.10 26.36
C VAL A 117 -19.23 -4.87 25.54
N PRO A 118 -18.65 -5.98 26.03
CA PRO A 118 -17.70 -6.76 25.24
C PRO A 118 -18.28 -7.30 23.94
N PHE A 119 -19.56 -7.67 23.92
CA PHE A 119 -20.22 -8.16 22.73
C PHE A 119 -20.41 -7.07 21.69
N ILE A 120 -20.81 -5.88 22.12
CA ILE A 120 -20.93 -4.71 21.24
C ILE A 120 -19.57 -4.35 20.65
N VAL A 121 -18.49 -4.39 21.45
CA VAL A 121 -17.12 -4.18 20.97
C VAL A 121 -16.70 -5.26 19.97
N PHE A 122 -17.04 -6.52 20.22
CA PHE A 122 -16.77 -7.63 19.31
C PHE A 122 -17.43 -7.40 17.94
N ILE A 123 -18.75 -7.24 17.90
CA ILE A 123 -19.48 -7.18 16.61
C ILE A 123 -19.13 -5.93 15.80
N THR A 124 -18.89 -4.80 16.47
CA THR A 124 -18.49 -3.55 15.80
C THR A 124 -17.07 -3.65 15.23
N SER A 125 -16.13 -4.22 16.00
CA SER A 125 -14.75 -4.40 15.56
C SER A 125 -14.63 -5.46 14.46
N ASP A 126 -15.39 -6.54 14.55
CA ASP A 126 -15.45 -7.59 13.53
C ASP A 126 -15.96 -7.04 12.18
N ALA A 127 -17.05 -6.25 12.21
CA ALA A 127 -17.57 -5.56 11.03
C ALA A 127 -16.53 -4.58 10.44
N LEU A 128 -15.87 -3.77 11.27
CA LEU A 128 -14.80 -2.86 10.83
C LEU A 128 -13.65 -3.65 10.17
N ALA A 129 -13.26 -4.78 10.75
CA ALA A 129 -12.22 -5.63 10.19
C ALA A 129 -12.63 -6.20 8.83
N LEU A 130 -13.89 -6.64 8.66
CA LEU A 130 -14.41 -7.20 7.42
C LEU A 130 -14.48 -6.14 6.29
N PHE A 131 -15.06 -4.97 6.56
CA PHE A 131 -15.17 -3.92 5.53
C PHE A 131 -13.81 -3.32 5.16
N SER A 132 -12.92 -3.16 6.13
CA SER A 132 -11.56 -2.65 5.89
C SER A 132 -10.71 -3.68 5.12
N SER A 133 -10.83 -4.97 5.41
CA SER A 133 -10.15 -6.01 4.62
C SER A 133 -10.73 -6.13 3.20
N ALA A 134 -12.04 -6.07 3.03
CA ALA A 134 -12.66 -6.07 1.70
C ALA A 134 -12.19 -4.88 0.85
N THR A 135 -12.09 -3.68 1.45
CA THR A 135 -11.53 -2.49 0.79
C THR A 135 -10.08 -2.71 0.37
N SER A 136 -9.26 -3.31 1.25
CA SER A 136 -7.88 -3.65 0.93
C SER A 136 -7.77 -4.65 -0.23
N LEU A 137 -8.64 -5.66 -0.25
CA LEU A 137 -8.69 -6.68 -1.30
C LEU A 137 -8.97 -6.03 -2.66
N LEU A 138 -9.97 -5.15 -2.73
CA LEU A 138 -10.31 -4.43 -3.96
C LEU A 138 -9.15 -3.55 -4.45
N MET A 139 -8.41 -2.89 -3.55
CA MET A 139 -7.24 -2.10 -3.93
C MET A 139 -6.12 -2.96 -4.50
N PHE A 140 -5.81 -4.11 -3.88
CA PHE A 140 -4.78 -5.03 -4.39
C PHE A 140 -5.20 -5.71 -5.71
N LEU A 141 -6.47 -6.08 -5.87
CA LEU A 141 -7.02 -6.52 -7.16
C LEU A 141 -6.91 -5.40 -8.21
N GLY A 142 -7.14 -4.15 -7.82
CA GLY A 142 -6.95 -2.98 -8.68
C GLY A 142 -5.50 -2.75 -9.10
N ILE A 143 -4.51 -3.25 -8.35
CA ILE A 143 -3.09 -3.27 -8.71
C ILE A 143 -2.83 -4.41 -9.71
N LEU A 144 -3.36 -5.61 -9.45
CA LEU A 144 -3.17 -6.78 -10.33
C LEU A 144 -3.81 -6.60 -11.72
N THR A 145 -4.90 -5.84 -11.81
CA THR A 145 -5.65 -5.57 -13.05
C THR A 145 -5.24 -4.28 -13.76
N SER A 146 -4.26 -3.52 -13.23
CA SER A 146 -3.80 -2.27 -13.83
C SER A 146 -3.02 -2.50 -15.14
N ARG A 147 -2.96 -1.48 -16.00
CA ARG A 147 -2.26 -1.54 -17.30
C ARG A 147 -0.74 -1.25 -17.22
N TYR A 148 -0.26 -0.76 -16.08
CA TYR A 148 1.16 -0.46 -15.80
C TYR A 148 1.86 0.42 -16.85
N ALA A 149 1.19 1.49 -17.29
CA ALA A 149 1.88 2.52 -18.05
C ALA A 149 2.89 3.26 -17.15
N GLU A 150 3.97 3.80 -17.71
CA GLU A 150 5.00 4.51 -16.95
C GLU A 150 4.43 5.62 -16.05
N GLU A 151 3.38 6.30 -16.52
CA GLU A 151 2.72 7.38 -15.77
C GLU A 151 1.86 6.87 -14.61
N ASP A 152 1.38 5.63 -14.68
CA ASP A 152 0.58 5.03 -13.60
C ASP A 152 1.41 4.88 -12.31
N PHE A 153 2.73 4.71 -12.44
CA PHE A 153 3.68 4.64 -11.32
C PHE A 153 3.80 5.94 -10.53
N LEU A 154 3.33 7.08 -11.05
CA LEU A 154 3.42 8.36 -10.33
C LEU A 154 2.42 8.49 -9.19
N VAL A 155 1.17 8.10 -9.44
CA VAL A 155 0.05 8.39 -8.53
C VAL A 155 -0.89 7.20 -8.43
N SER A 156 -1.39 6.69 -9.56
CA SER A 156 -2.45 5.67 -9.58
C SER A 156 -2.04 4.41 -8.83
N LEU A 157 -0.89 3.85 -9.18
CA LEU A 157 -0.35 2.62 -8.61
C LEU A 157 0.09 2.78 -7.14
N PRO A 158 0.94 3.77 -6.77
CA PRO A 158 1.29 4.01 -5.37
C PRO A 158 0.08 4.29 -4.48
N ARG A 159 -0.91 5.05 -4.97
CA ARG A 159 -2.12 5.37 -4.20
C ARG A 159 -2.94 4.12 -3.88
N LYS A 160 -3.15 3.22 -4.86
CA LYS A 160 -3.82 1.94 -4.61
C LYS A 160 -3.06 1.12 -3.57
N LEU A 161 -1.74 1.06 -3.66
CA LEU A 161 -0.90 0.35 -2.70
C LEU A 161 -1.00 0.93 -1.29
N ILE A 162 -0.92 2.25 -1.13
CA ILE A 162 -1.08 2.95 0.16
C ILE A 162 -2.46 2.66 0.76
N ILE A 163 -3.54 2.86 -0.01
CA ILE A 163 -4.91 2.64 0.49
C ILE A 163 -5.09 1.17 0.89
N GLY A 164 -4.60 0.24 0.08
CA GLY A 164 -4.61 -1.19 0.41
C GLY A 164 -3.91 -1.49 1.73
N LEU A 165 -2.64 -1.11 1.86
CA LEU A 165 -1.84 -1.37 3.07
C LEU A 165 -2.42 -0.70 4.33
N LEU A 166 -2.94 0.53 4.24
CA LEU A 166 -3.58 1.21 5.37
C LEU A 166 -4.88 0.51 5.78
N SER A 167 -5.73 0.14 4.81
CA SER A 167 -6.98 -0.58 5.06
C SER A 167 -6.71 -1.97 5.65
N MET A 168 -5.66 -2.65 5.21
CA MET A 168 -5.18 -3.90 5.80
C MET A 168 -4.73 -3.71 7.25
N PHE A 169 -3.96 -2.65 7.56
CA PHE A 169 -3.53 -2.34 8.92
C PHE A 169 -4.70 -2.14 9.88
N PHE A 170 -5.67 -1.30 9.48
CA PHE A 170 -6.89 -1.08 10.27
C PHE A 170 -7.67 -2.37 10.49
N SER A 171 -7.71 -3.24 9.47
CA SER A 171 -8.37 -4.55 9.58
C SER A 171 -7.69 -5.46 10.59
N ILE A 172 -6.36 -5.55 10.58
CA ILE A 172 -5.60 -6.34 11.57
C ILE A 172 -5.84 -5.81 12.97
N ALA A 173 -5.76 -4.49 13.18
CA ALA A 173 -6.01 -3.89 14.48
C ALA A 173 -7.43 -4.19 14.99
N ALA A 174 -8.45 -4.02 14.15
CA ALA A 174 -9.84 -4.29 14.48
C ALA A 174 -10.07 -5.78 14.79
N MET A 175 -9.47 -6.71 14.02
CA MET A 175 -9.52 -8.14 14.30
C MET A 175 -8.94 -8.47 15.68
N MET A 176 -7.80 -7.86 16.06
CA MET A 176 -7.20 -8.11 17.37
C MET A 176 -8.08 -7.58 18.53
N VAL A 177 -8.78 -6.47 18.32
CA VAL A 177 -9.78 -5.96 19.29
C VAL A 177 -10.96 -6.94 19.40
N ALA A 178 -11.49 -7.43 18.28
CA ALA A 178 -12.56 -8.43 18.27
C ALA A 178 -12.13 -9.72 18.99
N PHE A 179 -10.91 -10.19 18.73
CA PHE A 179 -10.34 -11.35 19.42
C PHE A 179 -10.23 -11.12 20.94
N GLY A 180 -9.75 -9.96 21.37
CA GLY A 180 -9.67 -9.61 22.79
C GLY A 180 -11.05 -9.61 23.47
N ALA A 181 -12.06 -9.05 22.80
CA ALA A 181 -13.44 -9.07 23.29
C ALA A 181 -14.01 -10.49 23.39
N THR A 182 -13.76 -11.35 22.39
CA THR A 182 -14.14 -12.77 22.41
C THR A 182 -13.50 -13.52 23.58
N ILE A 183 -12.21 -13.32 23.83
CA ILE A 183 -11.50 -13.95 24.97
C ILE A 183 -12.09 -13.48 26.30
N TYR A 184 -12.45 -12.20 26.41
CA TYR A 184 -13.09 -11.67 27.61
C TYR A 184 -14.45 -12.34 27.87
N ILE A 185 -15.29 -12.46 26.84
CA ILE A 185 -16.60 -13.13 26.93
C ILE A 185 -16.39 -14.60 27.34
N ALA A 186 -15.46 -15.30 26.69
CA ALA A 186 -15.22 -16.73 26.89
C ALA A 186 -14.62 -17.07 28.27
N LEU A 187 -13.76 -16.21 28.85
CA LEU A 187 -13.03 -16.49 30.10
C LEU A 187 -13.60 -15.81 31.35
N SER A 188 -14.75 -15.13 31.22
CA SER A 188 -15.31 -14.22 32.24
C SER A 188 -15.56 -14.84 33.63
N GLN A 189 -15.67 -16.17 33.77
CA GLN A 189 -16.19 -16.80 34.99
C GLN A 189 -15.14 -17.38 35.98
N PRO A 190 -13.93 -17.84 35.59
CA PRO A 190 -12.88 -18.14 36.61
C PRO A 190 -11.43 -17.67 36.34
N TRP A 191 -11.04 -17.21 35.14
CA TRP A 191 -9.61 -17.11 34.74
C TRP A 191 -9.17 -15.68 34.36
N LYS A 192 -9.58 -14.67 35.13
CA LYS A 192 -9.27 -13.25 34.85
C LYS A 192 -7.77 -12.94 34.72
N TRP A 193 -6.91 -13.67 35.43
CA TRP A 193 -5.45 -13.54 35.35
C TRP A 193 -4.87 -13.89 33.97
N VAL A 194 -5.56 -14.74 33.20
CA VAL A 194 -5.12 -15.18 31.85
C VAL A 194 -5.43 -14.14 30.77
N ILE A 195 -6.35 -13.20 31.03
CA ILE A 195 -6.69 -12.12 30.10
C ILE A 195 -5.51 -11.17 29.86
N ILE A 196 -4.70 -10.92 30.89
CA ILE A 196 -3.53 -10.02 30.83
C ILE A 196 -2.47 -10.52 29.84
N PRO A 197 -1.93 -11.76 29.95
CA PRO A 197 -0.94 -12.25 28.99
C PRO A 197 -1.52 -12.40 27.57
N ILE A 198 -2.80 -12.77 27.42
CA ILE A 198 -3.43 -12.87 26.09
C ILE A 198 -3.58 -11.49 25.44
N SER A 199 -3.99 -10.47 26.19
CA SER A 199 -4.03 -9.09 25.69
C SER A 199 -2.64 -8.63 25.27
N LEU A 200 -1.60 -8.92 26.07
CA LEU A 200 -0.23 -8.53 25.74
C LEU A 200 0.24 -9.20 24.44
N LEU A 201 -0.08 -10.49 24.26
CA LEU A 201 0.24 -11.25 23.05
C LEU A 201 -0.52 -10.72 21.84
N ALA A 202 -1.75 -10.23 22.02
CA ALA A 202 -2.57 -9.66 20.95
C ALA A 202 -1.99 -8.36 20.34
N PHE A 203 -1.16 -7.63 21.08
CA PHE A 203 -0.46 -6.45 20.56
C PHE A 203 0.75 -6.79 19.68
N ILE A 204 1.28 -8.00 19.78
CA ILE A 204 2.50 -8.40 19.05
C ILE A 204 2.29 -8.33 17.53
N PRO A 205 1.22 -8.91 16.92
CA PRO A 205 1.02 -8.81 15.48
C PRO A 205 0.81 -7.37 15.00
N VAL A 206 0.09 -6.54 15.77
CA VAL A 206 -0.18 -5.14 15.41
C VAL A 206 1.10 -4.31 15.42
N THR A 207 1.91 -4.47 16.47
CA THR A 207 3.19 -3.76 16.61
C THR A 207 4.22 -4.22 15.60
N LEU A 208 4.33 -5.54 15.35
CA LEU A 208 5.20 -6.07 14.29
C LEU A 208 4.79 -5.56 12.91
N PHE A 209 3.49 -5.55 12.59
CA PHE A 209 3.01 -5.03 11.33
C PHE A 209 3.30 -3.54 11.19
N ALA A 210 3.04 -2.75 12.24
CA ALA A 210 3.37 -1.34 12.27
C ALA A 210 4.88 -1.12 12.03
N LEU A 211 5.75 -1.84 12.74
CA LEU A 211 7.20 -1.68 12.59
C LEU A 211 7.71 -2.06 11.20
N LEU A 212 7.15 -3.10 10.57
CA LEU A 212 7.60 -3.58 9.26
C LEU A 212 7.02 -2.77 8.10
N GLN A 213 5.74 -2.38 8.17
CA GLN A 213 5.03 -1.75 7.05
C GLN A 213 5.09 -0.22 7.11
N PHE A 214 5.27 0.38 8.28
CA PHE A 214 5.34 1.83 8.42
C PHE A 214 6.51 2.47 7.66
N PRO A 215 7.75 1.92 7.69
CA PRO A 215 8.85 2.45 6.88
C PRO A 215 8.52 2.48 5.39
N LEU A 216 7.96 1.39 4.87
CA LEU A 216 7.55 1.26 3.46
C LEU A 216 6.40 2.23 3.11
N LEU A 217 5.39 2.34 3.97
CA LEU A 217 4.29 3.30 3.81
C LEU A 217 4.78 4.75 3.81
N VAL A 218 5.69 5.09 4.72
CA VAL A 218 6.29 6.43 4.79
C VAL A 218 7.11 6.71 3.54
N GLU A 219 7.89 5.76 3.06
CA GLU A 219 8.67 5.91 1.83
C GLU A 219 7.78 6.13 0.61
N ILE A 220 6.73 5.31 0.43
CA ILE A 220 5.78 5.48 -0.68
C ILE A 220 5.04 6.81 -0.54
N PHE A 221 4.56 7.16 0.66
CA PHE A 221 3.84 8.42 0.89
C PHE A 221 4.72 9.64 0.62
N LEU A 222 5.97 9.64 1.10
CA LEU A 222 6.92 10.71 0.82
C LEU A 222 7.27 10.75 -0.66
N SER A 223 7.49 9.60 -1.31
CA SER A 223 7.74 9.53 -2.74
C SER A 223 6.58 10.12 -3.54
N THR A 224 5.33 9.83 -3.18
CA THR A 224 4.14 10.30 -3.92
C THR A 224 3.72 11.73 -3.59
N TYR A 225 3.79 12.16 -2.32
CA TYR A 225 3.19 13.42 -1.85
C TYR A 225 4.20 14.49 -1.42
N ARG A 226 5.50 14.17 -1.29
CA ARG A 226 6.51 15.22 -1.05
C ARG A 226 6.49 16.18 -2.25
N PRO A 227 6.64 17.50 -2.04
CA PRO A 227 6.66 18.46 -3.13
C PRO A 227 7.67 18.02 -4.17
N SER A 228 7.22 17.84 -5.42
CA SER A 228 8.08 17.59 -6.55
C SER A 228 9.21 18.61 -6.54
N LEU A 229 10.42 18.17 -6.91
CA LEU A 229 11.62 19.01 -7.04
C LEU A 229 11.34 20.36 -7.75
N CYS A 230 10.30 20.44 -8.59
CA CYS A 230 9.74 21.68 -9.16
C CYS A 230 9.50 22.83 -8.16
N ARG A 231 9.13 22.58 -6.89
CA ARG A 231 8.95 23.69 -5.94
C ARG A 231 10.26 24.28 -5.45
N SER A 232 11.35 23.48 -5.44
CA SER A 232 12.70 23.94 -5.11
C SER A 232 13.27 24.85 -6.21
N PHE A 233 13.07 24.47 -7.48
CA PHE A 233 13.58 25.23 -8.63
C PHE A 233 12.76 26.47 -9.00
N LYS A 234 11.62 26.71 -8.35
CA LYS A 234 10.83 27.94 -8.58
C LYS A 234 11.36 29.16 -7.80
N TYR A 235 12.36 28.95 -6.95
CA TYR A 235 13.02 29.98 -6.12
C TYR A 235 14.51 30.17 -6.44
N VAL A 236 14.98 29.63 -7.58
CA VAL A 236 16.33 29.84 -8.13
C VAL A 236 16.18 30.48 -9.49
#